data_AF-A0A7S4P764-F1
#
_entry.id   AF-A0A7S4P764-F1
#
_cell.length_a   1.000
_cell.length_b   1.000
_cell.length_c   1.000
_cell.angle_alpha   90.00
_cell.angle_beta   90.00
_cell.angle_gamma   90.00
#
_symmetry.space_group_name_H-M   'P 1'
#
loop_
_entity.id
_entity.type
_entity.pdbx_description
1 polymer ?
#
loop_
_entity_poly.entity_id
_entity_poly.type
_entity_poly.pdbx_seq_one_letter_code
_entity_poly.pdbx_strand_id
1 'polypeptide(L)'
;KQKMSGSDGQNNFVKKLNDLNPSTVSVQTLSKWMIFNYKHAANLVRTWQREILQVKPERKLTFLYLANDVLQQSRKKHQEFLNEFAKVLPGVLADVAKSCDSNPKVKESSARLIMIWEERDVYSKDFLLKCSAALKGELAVSSKDTGSTPDIKEKAEILEPVAKLNEVLLRHKNLSIRTDDSHSKIENLPPEIFQVNPEETTTSDVSYNIAVSASQVLETGVANREEFKKLTTQSIEILRDLLKDQMAKFQENEKWLTEHSAVLASLKLYMSNISSTAAPGGAGGGGGGRPPPLADSDEDEPSPKRPRGENWAGGEESVQEQPPTEVPMADTAGEDY
;
A
#
# COMPACT_ATOMS: atom_id res chain seq x y z
N LYS A 1 -12.30 46.07 6.83
CA LYS A 1 -13.18 44.88 6.81
C LYS A 1 -13.85 44.80 5.45
N GLN A 2 -13.33 43.98 4.53
CA GLN A 2 -13.96 43.75 3.22
C GLN A 2 -14.62 42.37 3.27
N LYS A 3 -15.95 42.36 3.19
CA LYS A 3 -16.76 41.14 3.13
C LYS A 3 -16.62 40.62 1.70
N MET A 4 -15.74 39.65 1.48
CA MET A 4 -15.57 39.02 0.17
C MET A 4 -16.87 38.26 -0.15
N SER A 5 -17.58 38.69 -1.20
CA SER A 5 -18.67 37.89 -1.78
C SER A 5 -18.08 36.55 -2.24
N GLY A 6 -18.83 35.46 -2.09
CA GLY A 6 -18.33 34.10 -2.32
C GLY A 6 -17.78 33.88 -3.73
N SER A 7 -18.28 34.62 -4.74
CA SER A 7 -17.82 34.55 -6.13
C SER A 7 -16.51 35.33 -6.36
N ASP A 8 -16.41 36.54 -5.81
CA ASP A 8 -15.23 37.41 -6.01
C ASP A 8 -13.99 36.89 -5.29
N GLY A 9 -14.18 36.31 -4.11
CA GLY A 9 -13.10 35.68 -3.33
C GLY A 9 -12.51 34.45 -4.04
N GLN A 10 -13.35 33.65 -4.70
CA GLN A 10 -12.91 32.49 -5.46
C GLN A 10 -12.14 32.90 -6.73
N ASN A 11 -12.64 33.89 -7.48
CA ASN A 11 -11.97 34.41 -8.67
C ASN A 11 -10.61 35.05 -8.34
N ASN A 12 -10.52 35.75 -7.19
CA ASN A 12 -9.25 36.29 -6.71
C ASN A 12 -8.24 35.18 -6.35
N PHE A 13 -8.70 34.10 -5.71
CA PHE A 13 -7.81 32.99 -5.36
C PHE A 13 -7.29 32.25 -6.59
N VAL A 14 -8.13 32.02 -7.61
CA VAL A 14 -7.70 31.43 -8.89
C VAL A 14 -6.62 32.28 -9.56
N LYS A 15 -6.78 33.61 -9.59
CA LYS A 15 -5.73 34.51 -10.10
C LYS A 15 -4.42 34.34 -9.34
N LYS A 16 -4.47 34.31 -8.01
CA LYS A 16 -3.29 34.08 -7.16
C LYS A 16 -2.62 32.73 -7.40
N LEU A 17 -3.40 31.67 -7.68
CA LEU A 17 -2.87 30.35 -8.05
C LEU A 17 -2.26 30.34 -9.45
N ASN A 18 -2.79 31.14 -10.38
CA ASN A 18 -2.19 31.31 -11.70
C ASN A 18 -0.84 32.03 -11.64
N ASP A 19 -0.71 33.02 -10.75
CA ASP A 19 0.55 33.75 -10.52
C ASP A 19 1.54 33.02 -9.60
N LEU A 20 1.13 31.88 -9.03
CA LEU A 20 1.97 31.08 -8.14
C LEU A 20 3.18 30.51 -8.90
N ASN A 21 4.36 30.76 -8.33
CA ASN A 21 5.65 30.34 -8.87
C ASN A 21 6.49 29.61 -7.78
N PRO A 22 7.57 28.89 -8.15
CA PRO A 22 8.30 28.04 -7.22
C PRO A 22 9.16 28.79 -6.19
N SER A 23 9.20 30.13 -6.20
CA SER A 23 9.94 30.88 -5.19
C SER A 23 9.29 30.76 -3.82
N THR A 24 10.13 30.60 -2.78
CA THR A 24 9.68 30.53 -1.38
C THR A 24 8.80 31.70 -1.00
N VAL A 25 9.12 32.91 -1.47
CA VAL A 25 8.35 34.13 -1.18
C VAL A 25 6.94 34.06 -1.78
N SER A 26 6.81 33.59 -3.03
CA SER A 26 5.50 33.44 -3.69
C SER A 26 4.61 32.46 -2.93
N VAL A 27 5.16 31.28 -2.61
CA VAL A 27 4.46 30.22 -1.86
C VAL A 27 4.03 30.73 -0.48
N GLN A 28 4.94 31.30 0.30
CA GLN A 28 4.65 31.79 1.66
C GLN A 28 3.64 32.92 1.67
N THR A 29 3.71 33.83 0.68
CA THR A 29 2.76 34.95 0.60
C THR A 29 1.34 34.45 0.36
N LEU A 30 1.16 33.49 -0.55
CA LEU A 30 -0.14 32.90 -0.82
C LEU A 30 -0.63 32.03 0.35
N SER A 31 0.27 31.26 0.97
CA SER A 31 -0.03 30.46 2.16
C SER A 31 -0.55 31.32 3.32
N LYS A 32 0.12 32.43 3.64
CA LYS A 32 -0.34 33.41 4.65
C LYS A 32 -1.73 33.95 4.32
N TRP A 33 -1.99 34.25 3.04
CA TRP A 33 -3.30 34.70 2.62
C TRP A 33 -4.38 33.61 2.79
N MET A 34 -4.07 32.35 2.47
CA MET A 34 -4.98 31.22 2.71
C MET A 34 -5.28 31.08 4.21
N ILE A 35 -4.25 31.11 5.06
CA ILE A 35 -4.39 30.98 6.52
C ILE A 35 -5.20 32.12 7.11
N PHE A 36 -5.00 33.36 6.64
CA PHE A 36 -5.82 34.50 7.04
C PHE A 36 -7.31 34.28 6.72
N ASN A 37 -7.61 33.57 5.64
CA ASN A 37 -8.95 33.23 5.19
C ASN A 37 -9.40 31.81 5.64
N TYR A 38 -8.88 31.29 6.76
CA TYR A 38 -9.16 29.92 7.24
C TYR A 38 -10.65 29.57 7.37
N LYS A 39 -11.52 30.55 7.65
CA LYS A 39 -12.98 30.36 7.69
C LYS A 39 -13.56 29.83 6.36
N HIS A 40 -12.80 29.98 5.27
CA HIS A 40 -13.15 29.51 3.94
C HIS A 40 -12.28 28.33 3.50
N ALA A 41 -11.59 27.64 4.42
CA ALA A 41 -10.66 26.54 4.13
C ALA A 41 -11.27 25.51 3.15
N ALA A 42 -12.52 25.07 3.36
CA ALA A 42 -13.17 24.10 2.48
C ALA A 42 -13.27 24.60 1.02
N ASN A 43 -13.64 25.86 0.81
CA ASN A 43 -13.75 26.43 -0.54
C ASN A 43 -12.37 26.69 -1.16
N LEU A 44 -11.39 27.10 -0.35
CA LEU A 44 -10.01 27.31 -0.80
C LEU A 44 -9.36 25.99 -1.21
N VAL A 45 -9.47 24.94 -0.39
CA VAL A 45 -8.92 23.62 -0.70
C VAL A 45 -9.60 23.00 -1.91
N ARG A 46 -10.94 23.12 -2.04
CA ARG A 46 -11.66 22.67 -3.24
C ARG A 46 -11.20 23.39 -4.50
N THR A 47 -10.98 24.70 -4.42
CA THR A 47 -10.47 25.48 -5.55
C THR A 47 -9.04 25.07 -5.88
N TRP A 48 -8.16 24.95 -4.88
CA TRP A 48 -6.79 24.45 -5.06
C TRP A 48 -6.77 23.07 -5.73
N GLN A 49 -7.63 22.14 -5.29
CA GLN A 49 -7.74 20.81 -5.89
C GLN A 49 -8.14 20.90 -7.37
N ARG A 50 -9.17 21.70 -7.69
CA ARG A 50 -9.59 21.89 -9.08
C ARG A 50 -8.44 22.43 -9.95
N GLU A 51 -7.72 23.42 -9.47
CA GLU A 51 -6.62 24.02 -10.23
C GLU A 51 -5.42 23.06 -10.37
N ILE A 52 -4.98 22.35 -9.32
CA ILE A 52 -3.83 21.43 -9.41
C ILE A 52 -4.07 20.27 -10.38
N LEU A 53 -5.32 19.80 -10.50
CA LEU A 53 -5.68 18.75 -11.45
C LEU A 53 -5.61 19.23 -12.91
N GLN A 54 -5.72 20.53 -13.17
CA GLN A 54 -5.74 21.12 -14.52
C GLN A 54 -4.41 21.74 -14.96
N VAL A 55 -3.50 22.07 -14.03
CA VAL A 55 -2.18 22.62 -14.39
C VAL A 55 -1.26 21.57 -15.01
N LYS A 56 -0.30 22.05 -15.81
CA LYS A 56 0.75 21.21 -16.40
C LYS A 56 1.58 20.48 -15.32
N PRO A 57 2.10 19.27 -15.61
CA PRO A 57 2.87 18.45 -14.67
C PRO A 57 3.97 19.20 -13.91
N GLU A 58 4.67 20.13 -14.57
CA GLU A 58 5.80 20.88 -13.99
C GLU A 58 5.35 21.85 -12.89
N ARG A 59 4.09 22.34 -12.95
CA ARG A 59 3.54 23.27 -11.96
C ARG A 59 2.93 22.56 -10.75
N LYS A 60 2.58 21.27 -10.86
CA LYS A 60 1.92 20.51 -9.77
C LYS A 60 2.77 20.50 -8.50
N LEU A 61 4.09 20.41 -8.63
CA LEU A 61 5.00 20.45 -7.48
C LEU A 61 4.92 21.77 -6.69
N THR A 62 4.80 22.91 -7.38
CA THR A 62 4.63 24.21 -6.71
C THR A 62 3.33 24.28 -5.91
N PHE A 63 2.25 23.69 -6.42
CA PHE A 63 0.98 23.60 -5.70
C PHE A 63 1.07 22.70 -4.47
N LEU A 64 1.84 21.60 -4.55
CA LEU A 64 2.10 20.74 -3.40
C LEU A 64 2.94 21.45 -2.34
N TYR A 65 3.92 22.27 -2.73
CA TYR A 65 4.66 23.12 -1.78
C TYR A 65 3.78 24.14 -1.07
N LEU A 66 2.80 24.73 -1.78
CA LEU A 66 1.79 25.57 -1.16
C LEU A 66 0.96 24.81 -0.13
N ALA A 67 0.45 23.62 -0.48
CA ALA A 67 -0.32 22.79 0.45
C ALA A 67 0.51 22.44 1.69
N ASN A 68 1.76 22.03 1.50
CA ASN A 68 2.67 21.73 2.59
C ASN A 68 2.90 22.94 3.52
N ASP A 69 3.17 24.12 2.97
CA ASP A 69 3.40 25.32 3.77
C ASP A 69 2.14 25.73 4.58
N VAL A 70 0.95 25.61 3.97
CA VAL A 70 -0.33 25.85 4.67
C VAL A 70 -0.54 24.84 5.79
N LEU A 71 -0.33 23.54 5.54
CA LEU A 71 -0.50 22.49 6.56
C LEU A 71 0.44 22.69 7.75
N GLN A 72 1.70 23.06 7.49
CA GLN A 72 2.67 23.29 8.55
C GLN A 72 2.32 24.52 9.40
N GLN A 73 1.91 25.63 8.78
CA GLN A 73 1.61 26.86 9.50
C GLN A 73 0.23 26.87 10.18
N SER A 74 -0.74 26.11 9.65
CA SER A 74 -2.12 26.08 10.16
C SER A 74 -2.35 25.13 11.35
N ARG A 75 -1.51 24.10 11.54
CA ARG A 75 -1.72 23.00 12.50
C ARG A 75 -2.12 23.41 13.92
N LYS A 76 -1.55 24.48 14.46
CA LYS A 76 -1.80 24.91 15.86
C LYS A 76 -3.12 25.66 16.05
N LYS A 77 -3.58 26.42 15.05
CA LYS A 77 -4.68 27.39 15.21
C LYS A 77 -5.85 27.19 14.26
N HIS A 78 -5.61 26.52 13.13
CA HIS A 78 -6.53 26.45 11.99
C HIS A 78 -6.55 25.03 11.42
N GLN A 79 -6.99 24.06 12.25
CA GLN A 79 -7.03 22.64 11.90
C GLN A 79 -8.00 22.33 10.74
N GLU A 80 -8.87 23.27 10.38
CA GLU A 80 -9.76 23.16 9.23
C GLU A 80 -8.98 22.85 7.95
N PHE A 81 -7.78 23.42 7.77
CA PHE A 81 -6.96 23.09 6.61
C PHE A 81 -6.50 21.62 6.60
N LEU A 82 -6.12 21.05 7.76
CA LEU A 82 -5.75 19.64 7.84
C LEU A 82 -6.92 18.75 7.44
N ASN A 83 -8.11 19.05 7.98
CA ASN A 83 -9.31 18.26 7.70
C ASN A 83 -9.73 18.34 6.23
N GLU A 84 -9.63 19.53 5.61
CA GLU A 84 -10.03 19.71 4.21
C GLU A 84 -8.99 19.13 3.24
N PHE A 85 -7.70 19.29 3.50
CA PHE A 85 -6.65 18.69 2.68
C PHE A 85 -6.68 17.15 2.75
N ALA A 86 -6.95 16.57 3.92
CA ALA A 86 -7.06 15.12 4.08
C ALA A 86 -8.08 14.49 3.10
N LYS A 87 -9.16 15.20 2.78
CA LYS A 87 -10.20 14.72 1.85
C LYS A 87 -9.74 14.65 0.40
N VAL A 88 -8.78 15.50 0.00
CA VAL A 88 -8.40 15.69 -1.41
C VAL A 88 -7.02 15.14 -1.75
N LEU A 89 -6.10 15.06 -0.77
CA LEU A 89 -4.71 14.68 -0.97
C LEU A 89 -4.52 13.31 -1.65
N PRO A 90 -5.20 12.22 -1.25
CA PRO A 90 -5.03 10.93 -1.92
C PRO A 90 -5.39 10.99 -3.41
N GLY A 91 -6.50 11.65 -3.76
CA GLY A 91 -6.91 11.80 -5.16
C GLY A 91 -5.94 12.65 -5.97
N VAL A 92 -5.44 13.74 -5.39
CA VAL A 92 -4.44 14.61 -6.03
C VAL A 92 -3.11 13.88 -6.23
N LEU A 93 -2.65 13.12 -5.24
CA LEU A 93 -1.40 12.36 -5.34
C LEU A 93 -1.50 11.24 -6.38
N ALA A 94 -2.67 10.61 -6.53
CA ALA A 94 -2.91 9.64 -7.60
C ALA A 94 -2.89 10.30 -9.00
N ASP A 95 -3.44 11.50 -9.13
CA ASP A 95 -3.34 12.28 -10.37
C ASP A 95 -1.91 12.71 -10.67
N VAL A 96 -1.15 13.15 -9.66
CA VAL A 96 0.29 13.44 -9.79
C VAL A 96 1.06 12.20 -10.24
N ALA A 97 0.77 11.03 -9.68
CA ALA A 97 1.41 9.78 -10.09
C ALA A 97 1.23 9.48 -11.59
N LYS A 98 0.00 9.68 -12.09
CA LYS A 98 -0.37 9.43 -13.50
C LYS A 98 0.15 10.52 -14.45
N SER A 99 -0.05 11.79 -14.10
CA SER A 99 0.26 12.93 -14.98
C SER A 99 1.73 13.32 -14.98
N CYS A 100 2.49 12.93 -13.96
CA CYS A 100 3.93 13.19 -13.84
C CYS A 100 4.77 11.91 -14.02
N ASP A 101 4.27 10.90 -14.75
CA ASP A 101 4.97 9.62 -14.90
C ASP A 101 6.38 9.77 -15.48
N SER A 102 6.51 10.62 -16.50
CA SER A 102 7.77 10.99 -17.12
C SER A 102 8.60 12.02 -16.33
N ASN A 103 8.18 12.42 -15.12
CA ASN A 103 8.85 13.44 -14.31
C ASN A 103 9.22 12.92 -12.91
N PRO A 104 10.34 12.17 -12.78
CA PRO A 104 10.77 11.55 -11.52
C PRO A 104 10.91 12.55 -10.37
N LYS A 105 11.39 13.77 -10.68
CA LYS A 105 11.61 14.83 -9.68
C LYS A 105 10.34 15.22 -8.94
N VAL A 106 9.19 15.27 -9.62
CA VAL A 106 7.92 15.61 -8.98
C VAL A 106 7.47 14.48 -8.06
N LYS A 107 7.62 13.22 -8.49
CA LYS A 107 7.28 12.04 -7.67
C LYS A 107 8.17 11.94 -6.43
N GLU A 108 9.49 12.03 -6.58
CA GLU A 108 10.44 11.99 -5.45
C GLU A 108 10.18 13.12 -4.45
N SER A 109 9.96 14.34 -4.94
CA SER A 109 9.65 15.48 -4.08
C SER A 109 8.30 15.29 -3.37
N SER A 110 7.31 14.71 -4.04
CA SER A 110 6.00 14.40 -3.43
C SER A 110 6.13 13.31 -2.36
N ALA A 111 6.93 12.27 -2.60
CA ALA A 111 7.22 11.23 -1.61
C ALA A 111 7.93 11.81 -0.38
N ARG A 112 8.89 12.71 -0.60
CA ARG A 112 9.56 13.45 0.48
C ARG A 112 8.58 14.30 1.30
N LEU A 113 7.59 14.93 0.67
CA LEU A 113 6.56 15.67 1.42
C LEU A 113 5.74 14.75 2.34
N ILE A 114 5.41 13.54 1.90
CA ILE A 114 4.71 12.54 2.72
C ILE A 114 5.58 12.13 3.91
N MET A 115 6.88 11.87 3.71
CA MET A 115 7.81 11.58 4.80
C MET A 115 7.90 12.73 5.81
N ILE A 116 7.98 13.98 5.34
CA ILE A 116 8.01 15.17 6.21
C ILE A 116 6.71 15.27 7.03
N TRP A 117 5.55 14.90 6.46
CA TRP A 117 4.30 14.86 7.20
C TRP A 117 4.27 13.77 8.26
N GLU A 118 4.95 12.64 8.05
CA GLU A 118 5.12 11.59 9.05
C GLU A 118 6.06 12.04 10.18
N GLU A 119 7.27 12.50 9.83
CA GLU A 119 8.29 12.94 10.78
C GLU A 119 7.77 14.03 11.74
N ARG A 120 6.88 14.88 11.23
CA ARG A 120 6.32 15.99 11.98
C ARG A 120 4.98 15.68 12.62
N ASP A 121 4.44 14.48 12.47
CA ASP A 121 3.11 14.09 12.97
C ASP A 121 2.01 15.08 12.50
N VAL A 122 1.95 15.30 11.18
CA VAL A 122 0.91 16.14 10.54
C VAL A 122 -0.36 15.32 10.32
N TYR A 123 -0.21 14.05 9.95
CA TYR A 123 -1.29 13.08 9.77
C TYR A 123 -0.89 11.72 10.31
N SER A 124 -1.90 10.87 10.58
CA SER A 124 -1.66 9.49 11.03
C SER A 124 -0.95 8.64 9.98
N LYS A 125 -0.20 7.63 10.45
CA LYS A 125 0.50 6.68 9.58
C LYS A 125 -0.43 6.00 8.57
N ASP A 126 -1.62 5.58 8.98
CA ASP A 126 -2.61 4.96 8.08
C ASP A 126 -3.02 5.87 6.91
N PHE A 127 -3.17 7.16 7.18
CA PHE A 127 -3.49 8.13 6.14
C PHE A 127 -2.30 8.37 5.21
N LEU A 128 -1.09 8.45 5.75
CA LEU A 128 0.12 8.65 4.96
C LEU A 128 0.45 7.42 4.10
N LEU A 129 0.14 6.21 4.57
CA LEU A 129 0.21 4.99 3.76
C LEU A 129 -0.74 5.06 2.56
N LYS A 130 -1.98 5.54 2.74
CA LYS A 130 -2.92 5.75 1.63
C LYS A 130 -2.40 6.79 0.64
N CYS A 131 -1.80 7.87 1.12
CA CYS A 131 -1.16 8.89 0.28
C CYS A 131 0.06 8.33 -0.49
N SER A 132 0.85 7.46 0.14
CA SER A 132 2.00 6.80 -0.48
C SER A 132 1.56 5.82 -1.57
N ALA A 133 0.53 5.00 -1.29
CA ALA A 133 -0.08 4.11 -2.28
C ALA A 133 -0.67 4.89 -3.47
N ALA A 134 -1.31 6.04 -3.20
CA ALA A 134 -1.78 6.95 -4.24
C ALA A 134 -0.67 7.38 -5.19
N LEU A 135 0.45 7.83 -4.62
CA LEU A 135 1.59 8.34 -5.37
C LEU A 135 2.33 7.24 -6.16
N LYS A 136 2.24 5.99 -5.72
CA LYS A 136 2.74 4.81 -6.44
C LYS A 136 1.79 4.32 -7.55
N GLY A 137 0.60 4.92 -7.69
CA GLY A 137 -0.41 4.49 -8.66
C GLY A 137 -1.25 3.29 -8.21
N GLU A 138 -1.10 2.84 -6.96
CA GLU A 138 -1.77 1.66 -6.40
C GLU A 138 -3.24 1.93 -5.99
N LEU A 139 -3.74 3.17 -6.10
CA LEU A 139 -5.14 3.52 -5.87
C LEU A 139 -6.05 3.31 -7.09
N ALA A 140 -5.53 2.82 -8.22
CA ALA A 140 -6.29 2.67 -9.46
C ALA A 140 -7.20 1.42 -9.49
N VAL A 141 -7.90 1.09 -8.40
CA VAL A 141 -9.12 0.25 -8.41
C VAL A 141 -10.05 0.69 -7.28
N SER A 142 -10.64 1.89 -7.35
CA SER A 142 -11.89 2.15 -6.62
C SER A 142 -12.60 3.40 -7.15
N SER A 143 -13.63 3.19 -7.94
CA SER A 143 -14.76 4.11 -8.01
C SER A 143 -16.02 3.33 -8.38
N LYS A 144 -16.89 3.19 -7.38
CA LYS A 144 -18.24 2.61 -7.39
C LYS A 144 -18.36 1.13 -7.79
N ASP A 145 -18.26 0.27 -6.78
CA ASP A 145 -19.40 -0.60 -6.46
C ASP A 145 -19.36 -0.96 -4.96
N THR A 146 -20.53 -0.92 -4.33
CA THR A 146 -20.77 -1.53 -3.03
C THR A 146 -20.89 -3.04 -3.24
N GLY A 147 -19.76 -3.70 -3.43
CA GLY A 147 -19.66 -5.16 -3.47
C GLY A 147 -18.32 -5.54 -2.86
N SER A 148 -18.35 -6.22 -1.72
CA SER A 148 -17.14 -6.84 -1.16
C SER A 148 -16.55 -7.80 -2.19
N THR A 149 -15.49 -7.39 -2.87
CA THR A 149 -14.63 -8.30 -3.63
C THR A 149 -13.77 -9.11 -2.64
N PRO A 150 -13.60 -10.42 -2.85
CA PRO A 150 -12.77 -11.28 -1.99
C PRO A 150 -11.31 -10.82 -1.92
N ASP A 151 -10.81 -10.13 -2.96
CA ASP A 151 -9.44 -9.63 -3.10
C ASP A 151 -9.01 -8.63 -2.01
N ILE A 152 -9.93 -7.76 -1.52
CA ILE A 152 -9.62 -6.82 -0.42
C ILE A 152 -9.51 -7.57 0.92
N LYS A 153 -10.31 -8.62 1.13
CA LYS A 153 -10.20 -9.48 2.32
C LYS A 153 -8.92 -10.29 2.29
N GLU A 154 -8.59 -10.86 1.13
CA GLU A 154 -7.39 -11.69 0.95
C GLU A 154 -6.10 -10.89 1.17
N LYS A 155 -6.04 -9.65 0.66
CA LYS A 155 -4.92 -8.73 0.90
C LYS A 155 -4.85 -8.26 2.35
N ALA A 156 -5.99 -8.05 3.01
CA ALA A 156 -6.04 -7.67 4.43
C ALA A 156 -5.66 -8.84 5.37
N GLU A 157 -6.01 -10.08 5.02
CA GLU A 157 -5.65 -11.30 5.74
C GLU A 157 -4.13 -11.52 5.79
N ILE A 158 -3.39 -11.11 4.77
CA ILE A 158 -1.91 -11.21 4.75
C ILE A 158 -1.27 -10.01 5.45
N LEU A 159 -1.86 -8.82 5.33
CA LEU A 159 -1.25 -7.58 5.83
C LEU A 159 -1.19 -7.51 7.37
N GLU A 160 -2.17 -8.09 8.06
CA GLU A 160 -2.27 -8.05 9.53
C GLU A 160 -1.22 -8.94 10.24
N PRO A 161 -1.04 -10.23 9.86
CA PRO A 161 0.03 -11.07 10.39
C PRO A 161 1.43 -10.53 10.06
N VAL A 162 1.62 -9.96 8.86
CA VAL A 162 2.90 -9.36 8.45
C VAL A 162 3.22 -8.10 9.27
N ALA A 163 2.23 -7.27 9.58
CA ALA A 163 2.41 -6.13 10.47
C ALA A 163 2.82 -6.57 11.88
N LYS A 164 2.16 -7.59 12.44
CA LYS A 164 2.52 -8.19 13.73
C LYS A 164 3.94 -8.76 13.71
N LEU A 165 4.33 -9.44 12.63
CA LEU A 165 5.68 -9.98 12.49
C LEU A 165 6.73 -8.86 12.51
N ASN A 166 6.49 -7.77 11.76
CA ASN A 166 7.40 -6.62 11.75
C ASN A 166 7.60 -6.02 13.14
N GLU A 167 6.52 -5.87 13.92
CA GLU A 167 6.59 -5.41 15.32
C GLU A 167 7.43 -6.35 16.20
N VAL A 168 7.24 -7.67 16.08
CA VAL A 168 8.02 -8.65 16.84
C VAL A 168 9.50 -8.60 16.45
N LEU A 169 9.81 -8.48 15.15
CA LEU A 169 11.18 -8.38 14.66
C LEU A 169 11.89 -7.10 15.11
N LEU A 170 11.17 -5.97 15.15
CA LEU A 170 11.68 -4.71 15.70
C LEU A 170 12.05 -4.85 17.18
N ARG A 171 11.18 -5.47 17.98
CA ARG A 171 11.47 -5.77 19.40
C ARG A 171 12.67 -6.69 19.55
N HIS A 172 12.74 -7.74 18.74
CA HIS A 172 13.86 -8.69 18.74
C HIS A 172 15.20 -8.01 18.42
N LYS A 173 15.23 -7.11 17.42
CA LYS A 173 16.43 -6.33 17.08
C LYS A 173 16.91 -5.47 18.26
N ASN A 174 15.99 -4.74 18.90
CA ASN A 174 16.33 -3.90 20.05
C ASN A 174 16.78 -4.73 21.26
N LEU A 175 16.16 -5.89 21.48
CA LEU A 175 16.51 -6.78 22.58
C LEU A 175 17.85 -7.50 22.35
N SER A 176 18.19 -7.81 21.09
CA SER A 176 19.51 -8.34 20.72
C SER A 176 20.62 -7.38 21.17
N ILE A 177 20.48 -6.09 20.87
CA ILE A 177 21.44 -5.05 21.28
C ILE A 177 21.61 -5.01 22.81
N ARG A 178 20.50 -5.08 23.56
CA ARG A 178 20.52 -5.12 25.04
C ARG A 178 21.17 -6.39 25.59
N THR A 179 20.99 -7.51 24.89
CA THR A 179 21.55 -8.81 25.26
C THR A 179 23.06 -8.82 25.04
N ASP A 180 23.54 -8.23 23.94
CA ASP A 180 24.98 -8.09 23.65
C ASP A 180 25.68 -7.20 24.70
N ASP A 181 25.06 -6.08 25.09
CA ASP A 181 25.54 -5.22 26.17
C ASP A 181 25.61 -5.98 27.52
N SER A 182 24.57 -6.74 27.86
CA SER A 182 24.55 -7.55 29.08
C SER A 182 25.64 -8.64 29.06
N HIS A 183 25.82 -9.33 27.93
CA HIS A 183 26.88 -10.33 27.76
C HIS A 183 28.27 -9.74 27.93
N SER A 184 28.53 -8.58 27.31
CA SER A 184 29.82 -7.89 27.47
C SER A 184 30.10 -7.51 28.93
N LYS A 185 29.08 -7.10 29.68
CA LYS A 185 29.20 -6.77 31.11
C LYS A 185 29.46 -8.00 31.96
N ILE A 186 28.85 -9.14 31.62
CA ILE A 186 29.07 -10.43 32.30
C ILE A 186 30.48 -10.95 32.04
N GLU A 187 30.97 -10.87 30.80
CA GLU A 187 32.32 -11.32 30.41
C GLU A 187 33.42 -10.51 31.12
N ASN A 188 33.17 -9.23 31.40
CA ASN A 188 34.09 -8.35 32.10
C ASN A 188 33.95 -8.38 33.63
N LEU A 189 33.20 -9.33 34.20
CA LEU A 189 33.08 -9.47 35.66
C LEU A 189 34.41 -9.96 36.28
N PRO A 190 34.82 -9.40 37.44
CA PRO A 190 36.04 -9.82 38.12
C PRO A 190 36.04 -11.31 38.48
N PRO A 191 37.14 -12.05 38.26
CA PRO A 191 37.24 -13.47 38.59
C PRO A 191 37.10 -13.77 40.10
N GLU A 192 37.34 -12.77 40.95
CA GLU A 192 37.20 -12.85 42.41
C GLU A 192 35.74 -13.12 42.84
N ILE A 193 34.75 -12.73 42.03
CA ILE A 193 33.32 -13.00 42.29
C ILE A 193 33.02 -14.50 42.18
N PHE A 194 33.79 -15.24 41.39
CA PHE A 194 33.62 -16.67 41.15
C PHE A 194 34.42 -17.55 42.11
N GLN A 195 35.26 -16.94 42.98
CA GLN A 195 36.21 -17.64 43.87
C GLN A 195 35.93 -17.40 45.36
N VAL A 196 34.67 -17.14 45.73
CA VAL A 196 34.30 -16.88 47.13
C VAL A 196 34.45 -18.16 47.95
N ASN A 197 35.49 -18.22 48.80
CA ASN A 197 35.67 -19.27 49.79
C ASN A 197 34.85 -18.91 51.05
N PRO A 198 33.81 -19.68 51.41
CA PRO A 198 32.87 -19.31 52.48
C PRO A 198 33.51 -19.21 53.88
N GLU A 199 34.70 -19.77 54.11
CA GLU A 199 35.33 -19.83 55.43
C GLU A 199 36.34 -18.69 55.74
N GLU A 200 36.76 -17.88 54.76
CA GLU A 200 37.84 -16.88 54.94
C GLU A 200 37.46 -15.41 54.68
N THR A 201 36.20 -15.11 54.37
CA THR A 201 35.86 -13.77 53.87
C THR A 201 35.58 -12.79 55.02
N THR A 202 36.56 -11.98 55.42
CA THR A 202 36.26 -10.69 56.07
C THR A 202 35.61 -9.78 55.03
N THR A 203 34.28 -9.67 55.08
CA THR A 203 33.46 -8.87 54.16
C THR A 203 33.82 -7.38 54.23
N SER A 204 34.69 -6.94 53.32
CA SER A 204 34.85 -5.54 52.96
C SER A 204 33.59 -5.05 52.23
N ASP A 205 33.10 -3.85 52.56
CA ASP A 205 31.95 -3.21 51.89
C ASP A 205 32.11 -3.15 50.36
N VAL A 206 33.36 -3.09 49.87
CA VAL A 206 33.67 -3.06 48.43
C VAL A 206 33.34 -4.39 47.76
N SER A 207 33.63 -5.52 48.39
CA SER A 207 33.34 -6.86 47.85
C SER A 207 31.84 -7.14 47.79
N TYR A 208 31.08 -6.65 48.78
CA TYR A 208 29.61 -6.75 48.78
C TYR A 208 28.99 -5.95 47.64
N ASN A 209 29.42 -4.71 47.44
CA ASN A 209 28.91 -3.85 46.36
C ASN A 209 29.20 -4.42 44.96
N ILE A 210 30.38 -5.02 44.77
CA ILE A 210 30.75 -5.70 43.53
C ILE A 210 29.83 -6.91 43.28
N ALA A 211 29.58 -7.73 44.31
CA ALA A 211 28.70 -8.90 44.20
C ALA A 211 27.24 -8.52 43.89
N VAL A 212 26.73 -7.46 44.51
CA VAL A 212 25.36 -6.94 44.23
C VAL A 212 25.24 -6.44 42.80
N SER A 213 26.23 -5.68 42.32
CA SER A 213 26.27 -5.18 40.94
C SER A 213 26.30 -6.34 39.93
N ALA A 214 27.11 -7.37 40.18
CA ALA A 214 27.18 -8.56 39.35
C ALA A 214 25.86 -9.34 39.34
N SER A 215 25.20 -9.51 40.50
CA SER A 215 23.88 -10.15 40.59
C SER A 215 22.85 -9.42 39.73
N GLN A 216 22.81 -8.09 39.79
CA GLN A 216 21.88 -7.28 39.01
C GLN A 216 22.12 -7.39 37.50
N VAL A 217 23.39 -7.43 37.08
CA VAL A 217 23.75 -7.64 35.67
C VAL A 217 23.33 -9.05 35.19
N LEU A 218 23.52 -10.07 36.02
CA LEU A 218 23.11 -11.44 35.69
C LEU A 218 21.59 -11.60 35.64
N GLU A 219 20.85 -11.06 36.61
CA GLU A 219 19.39 -11.07 36.64
C GLU A 219 18.79 -10.38 35.41
N THR A 220 19.33 -9.21 35.04
CA THR A 220 18.90 -8.50 33.83
C THR A 220 19.26 -9.26 32.54
N GLY A 221 20.42 -9.90 32.50
CA GLY A 221 20.84 -10.76 31.40
C GLY A 221 19.91 -11.98 31.21
N VAL A 222 19.55 -12.66 32.30
CA VAL A 222 18.61 -13.79 32.29
C VAL A 222 17.23 -13.35 31.78
N ALA A 223 16.70 -12.25 32.32
CA ALA A 223 15.40 -11.72 31.90
C ALA A 223 15.38 -11.34 30.41
N ASN A 224 16.44 -10.68 29.91
CA ASN A 224 16.57 -10.35 28.48
C ASN A 224 16.59 -11.62 27.61
N ARG A 225 17.25 -12.70 28.07
CA ARG A 225 17.32 -13.97 27.32
C ARG A 225 15.99 -14.71 27.27
N GLU A 226 15.23 -14.69 28.36
CA GLU A 226 13.87 -15.25 28.40
C GLU A 226 12.92 -14.49 27.46
N GLU A 227 12.98 -13.16 27.47
CA GLU A 227 12.19 -12.33 26.56
C GLU A 227 12.60 -12.56 25.09
N PHE A 228 13.89 -12.70 24.81
CA PHE A 228 14.39 -13.02 23.48
C PHE A 228 13.82 -14.34 22.99
N LYS A 229 13.92 -15.40 23.79
CA LYS A 229 13.34 -16.72 23.50
C LYS A 229 11.84 -16.63 23.20
N LYS A 230 11.10 -15.84 23.99
CA LYS A 230 9.66 -15.63 23.79
C LYS A 230 9.36 -14.95 22.45
N LEU A 231 10.06 -13.88 22.12
CA LEU A 231 9.89 -13.15 20.85
C LEU A 231 10.25 -14.01 19.64
N THR A 232 11.35 -14.78 19.72
CA THR A 232 11.72 -15.73 18.65
C THR A 232 10.66 -16.81 18.46
N THR A 233 10.09 -17.33 19.56
CA THR A 233 9.01 -18.33 19.47
C THR A 233 7.78 -17.73 18.80
N GLN A 234 7.40 -16.51 19.20
CA GLN A 234 6.26 -15.80 18.61
C GLN A 234 6.45 -15.51 17.11
N SER A 235 7.65 -15.11 16.66
CA SER A 235 7.89 -14.85 15.24
C SER A 235 7.84 -16.13 14.41
N ILE A 236 8.35 -17.25 14.93
CA ILE A 236 8.27 -18.56 14.29
C ILE A 236 6.81 -19.00 14.11
N GLU A 237 5.97 -18.81 15.14
CA GLU A 237 4.55 -19.16 15.08
C GLU A 237 3.81 -18.35 14.01
N ILE A 238 4.00 -17.02 13.99
CA ILE A 238 3.37 -16.15 12.98
C ILE A 238 3.78 -16.56 11.56
N LEU A 239 5.07 -16.83 11.34
CA LEU A 239 5.58 -17.28 10.03
C LEU A 239 5.00 -18.63 9.61
N ARG A 240 4.88 -19.57 10.56
CA ARG A 240 4.31 -20.89 10.31
C ARG A 240 2.85 -20.78 9.87
N ASP A 241 2.06 -19.99 10.58
CA ASP A 241 0.64 -19.82 10.28
C ASP A 241 0.44 -19.12 8.93
N LEU A 242 1.22 -18.08 8.65
CA LEU A 242 1.19 -17.39 7.36
C LEU A 242 1.52 -18.33 6.20
N LEU A 243 2.56 -19.16 6.35
CA LEU A 243 2.94 -20.13 5.33
C LEU A 243 1.82 -21.15 5.09
N LYS A 244 1.19 -21.65 6.16
CA LYS A 244 0.09 -22.60 6.09
C LYS A 244 -1.10 -22.03 5.31
N ASP A 245 -1.46 -20.78 5.57
CA ASP A 245 -2.56 -20.11 4.87
C ASP A 245 -2.25 -19.88 3.39
N GLN A 246 -1.02 -19.46 3.05
CA GLN A 246 -0.60 -19.32 1.66
C GLN A 246 -0.62 -20.65 0.89
N MET A 247 -0.21 -21.73 1.55
CA MET A 247 -0.25 -23.08 0.95
C MET A 247 -1.69 -23.53 0.67
N ALA A 248 -2.64 -23.25 1.57
CA ALA A 248 -4.05 -23.59 1.36
C ALA A 248 -4.63 -22.85 0.15
N LYS A 249 -4.34 -21.54 0.03
CA LYS A 249 -4.77 -20.71 -1.12
C LYS A 249 -4.16 -21.20 -2.43
N PHE A 250 -2.88 -21.59 -2.42
CA PHE A 250 -2.23 -22.19 -3.59
C PHE A 250 -2.92 -23.49 -4.03
N GLN A 251 -3.26 -24.38 -3.10
CA GLN A 251 -3.95 -25.64 -3.41
C GLN A 251 -5.35 -25.41 -4.00
N GLU A 252 -6.09 -24.41 -3.49
CA GLU A 252 -7.39 -24.04 -4.03
C GLU A 252 -7.29 -23.51 -5.47
N ASN A 253 -6.27 -22.68 -5.75
CA ASN A 253 -6.00 -22.18 -7.09
C ASN A 253 -5.63 -23.30 -8.07
N GLU A 254 -4.82 -24.28 -7.66
CA GLU A 254 -4.53 -25.45 -8.49
C GLU A 254 -5.81 -26.21 -8.83
N LYS A 255 -6.69 -26.42 -7.86
CA LYS A 255 -7.99 -27.08 -8.08
C LYS A 255 -8.82 -26.31 -9.12
N TRP A 256 -8.95 -24.99 -8.98
CA TRP A 256 -9.64 -24.15 -9.96
C TRP A 256 -9.06 -24.27 -11.36
N LEU A 257 -7.73 -24.27 -11.48
CA LEU A 257 -7.05 -24.42 -12.77
C LEU A 257 -7.37 -25.76 -13.43
N THR A 258 -7.39 -26.85 -12.66
CA THR A 258 -7.76 -28.18 -13.18
C THR A 258 -9.21 -28.22 -13.66
N GLU A 259 -10.15 -27.65 -12.90
CA GLU A 259 -11.57 -27.59 -13.29
C GLU A 259 -11.76 -26.76 -14.56
N HIS A 260 -11.14 -25.59 -14.62
CA HIS A 260 -11.20 -24.69 -15.78
C HIS A 260 -10.59 -25.30 -17.04
N SER A 261 -9.43 -25.93 -16.91
CA SER A 261 -8.78 -26.58 -18.05
C SER A 261 -9.63 -27.74 -18.60
N ALA A 262 -10.31 -28.50 -17.74
CA ALA A 262 -11.23 -29.56 -18.16
C ALA A 262 -12.46 -29.02 -18.91
N VAL A 263 -13.05 -27.93 -18.42
CA VAL A 263 -14.16 -27.24 -19.11
C VAL A 263 -13.71 -26.71 -20.47
N LEU A 264 -12.53 -26.08 -20.52
CA LEU A 264 -11.96 -25.54 -21.75
C LEU A 264 -11.68 -26.64 -22.78
N ALA A 265 -11.15 -27.79 -22.35
CA ALA A 265 -10.97 -28.96 -23.22
C ALA A 265 -12.31 -29.47 -23.79
N SER A 266 -13.35 -29.53 -22.95
CA SER A 266 -14.70 -29.94 -23.36
C SER A 266 -15.30 -28.97 -24.39
N LEU A 267 -15.14 -27.66 -24.18
CA LEU A 267 -15.58 -26.63 -25.11
C LEU A 267 -14.83 -26.70 -26.44
N LYS A 268 -13.51 -26.92 -26.42
CA LYS A 268 -12.72 -27.12 -27.64
C LYS A 268 -13.21 -28.31 -28.45
N LEU A 269 -13.53 -29.43 -27.80
CA LEU A 269 -14.08 -30.61 -28.46
C LEU A 269 -15.45 -30.31 -29.10
N TYR A 270 -16.33 -29.62 -28.37
CA TYR A 270 -17.64 -29.21 -28.86
C TYR A 270 -17.54 -28.31 -30.10
N MET A 271 -16.66 -27.30 -30.08
CA MET A 271 -16.43 -26.42 -31.23
C MET A 271 -15.85 -27.17 -32.44
N SER A 272 -14.96 -28.13 -32.22
CA SER A 272 -14.39 -28.96 -33.29
C SER A 272 -15.46 -29.81 -33.99
N ASN A 273 -16.41 -30.37 -33.22
CA ASN A 273 -17.51 -31.17 -33.76
C ASN A 273 -18.47 -30.32 -34.62
N ILE A 274 -18.78 -29.09 -34.20
CA ILE A 274 -19.64 -28.18 -34.98
C ILE A 274 -18.98 -27.81 -36.31
N SER A 275 -17.69 -27.49 -36.31
CA SER A 275 -16.93 -27.19 -37.54
C SER A 275 -16.89 -28.36 -38.51
N SER A 276 -16.93 -29.62 -38.03
CA SER A 276 -17.00 -30.80 -38.89
C SER A 276 -18.39 -31.02 -39.52
N THR A 277 -19.46 -30.49 -38.93
CA THR A 277 -20.84 -30.60 -39.46
C THR A 277 -21.23 -29.50 -40.44
N ALA A 278 -20.40 -28.46 -40.61
CA ALA A 278 -20.72 -27.26 -41.37
C ALA A 278 -20.17 -27.24 -42.83
N ALA A 279 -19.75 -28.37 -43.39
CA ALA A 279 -19.42 -28.48 -44.81
C ALA A 279 -20.70 -28.61 -45.67
N PRO A 280 -20.97 -27.73 -46.66
CA PRO A 280 -22.29 -27.61 -47.26
C PRO A 280 -22.51 -28.54 -48.47
N GLY A 281 -23.48 -29.45 -48.36
CA GLY A 281 -24.17 -30.01 -49.51
C GLY A 281 -25.32 -29.08 -49.92
N GLY A 282 -25.05 -28.13 -50.82
CA GLY A 282 -26.06 -27.22 -51.35
C GLY A 282 -26.69 -27.74 -52.64
N ALA A 283 -27.98 -28.06 -52.60
CA ALA A 283 -28.90 -27.97 -53.75
C ALA A 283 -30.36 -28.21 -53.30
N GLY A 284 -31.26 -27.27 -53.63
CA GLY A 284 -32.70 -27.52 -53.63
C GLY A 284 -33.52 -26.50 -52.85
N GLY A 285 -33.75 -25.34 -53.44
CA GLY A 285 -34.75 -24.39 -52.96
C GLY A 285 -36.16 -24.70 -53.50
N GLY A 286 -37.17 -24.25 -52.76
CA GLY A 286 -38.48 -23.87 -53.28
C GLY A 286 -39.68 -24.62 -52.70
N GLY A 287 -40.64 -23.86 -52.17
CA GLY A 287 -42.04 -24.31 -52.05
C GLY A 287 -42.69 -24.00 -50.70
N GLY A 288 -43.58 -23.01 -50.68
CA GLY A 288 -44.27 -22.57 -49.46
C GLY A 288 -45.42 -23.46 -49.00
N GLY A 289 -45.91 -23.16 -47.79
CA GLY A 289 -47.11 -23.76 -47.21
C GLY A 289 -47.38 -23.20 -45.81
N ARG A 290 -48.50 -22.48 -45.67
CA ARG A 290 -49.06 -21.94 -44.41
C ARG A 290 -49.49 -23.10 -43.47
N PRO A 291 -49.44 -22.97 -42.13
CA PRO A 291 -49.58 -24.10 -41.21
C PRO A 291 -51.06 -24.43 -40.90
N PRO A 292 -51.38 -25.64 -40.43
CA PRO A 292 -52.63 -25.93 -39.73
C PRO A 292 -52.45 -25.92 -38.19
N PRO A 293 -53.54 -25.80 -37.40
CA PRO A 293 -53.50 -25.53 -35.97
C PRO A 293 -53.71 -26.77 -35.07
N LEU A 294 -53.15 -26.67 -33.86
CA LEU A 294 -53.49 -27.29 -32.56
C LEU A 294 -53.64 -28.82 -32.44
N ALA A 295 -52.83 -29.41 -31.54
CA ALA A 295 -53.31 -30.38 -30.56
C ALA A 295 -52.48 -30.26 -29.28
N ASP A 296 -53.18 -30.07 -28.16
CA ASP A 296 -52.68 -30.03 -26.80
C ASP A 296 -51.91 -31.29 -26.41
N SER A 297 -50.81 -31.12 -25.68
CA SER A 297 -50.27 -32.13 -24.78
C SER A 297 -49.47 -31.39 -23.72
N ASP A 298 -50.14 -31.14 -22.60
CA ASP A 298 -49.53 -30.77 -21.32
C ASP A 298 -48.43 -31.78 -20.97
N GLU A 299 -47.17 -31.35 -20.84
CA GLU A 299 -46.26 -31.89 -19.84
C GLU A 299 -45.34 -30.77 -19.32
N ASP A 300 -45.52 -30.50 -18.03
CA ASP A 300 -44.71 -29.64 -17.17
C ASP A 300 -43.25 -30.15 -17.07
N GLU A 301 -42.27 -29.32 -17.42
CA GLU A 301 -40.99 -29.28 -16.69
C GLU A 301 -40.32 -27.90 -16.82
N PRO A 302 -39.86 -27.27 -15.70
CA PRO A 302 -39.39 -25.89 -15.73
C PRO A 302 -37.95 -25.78 -16.24
N SER A 303 -37.78 -25.09 -17.37
CA SER A 303 -36.48 -24.64 -17.88
C SER A 303 -35.78 -23.67 -16.91
N PRO A 304 -34.48 -23.84 -16.60
CA PRO A 304 -33.75 -22.89 -15.78
C PRO A 304 -33.44 -21.59 -16.55
N LYS A 305 -33.84 -20.46 -15.96
CA LYS A 305 -33.61 -19.10 -16.46
C LYS A 305 -32.11 -18.80 -16.56
N ARG A 306 -31.65 -18.38 -17.76
CA ARG A 306 -30.34 -17.73 -17.96
C ARG A 306 -30.24 -16.44 -17.12
N PRO A 307 -29.13 -16.19 -16.41
CA PRO A 307 -28.71 -14.84 -16.10
C PRO A 307 -28.02 -14.22 -17.31
N ARG A 308 -28.33 -12.95 -17.52
CA ARG A 308 -27.95 -12.07 -18.63
C ARG A 308 -26.42 -11.89 -18.67
N GLY A 309 -25.78 -12.31 -19.75
CA GLY A 309 -24.35 -12.05 -20.00
C GLY A 309 -24.12 -10.59 -20.38
N GLU A 310 -23.17 -9.94 -19.71
CA GLU A 310 -22.62 -8.65 -20.11
C GLU A 310 -21.46 -8.84 -21.10
N ASN A 311 -21.43 -7.95 -22.09
CA ASN A 311 -20.51 -7.93 -23.22
C ASN A 311 -19.04 -7.92 -22.81
N TRP A 312 -18.29 -8.94 -23.24
CA TRP A 312 -16.84 -8.85 -23.41
C TRP A 312 -16.54 -8.50 -24.87
N ALA A 313 -16.19 -7.24 -25.11
CA ALA A 313 -15.60 -6.81 -26.38
C ALA A 313 -14.12 -7.18 -26.36
N GLY A 314 -13.76 -8.25 -27.06
CA GLY A 314 -12.38 -8.63 -27.32
C GLY A 314 -11.78 -7.70 -28.37
N GLY A 315 -10.71 -6.99 -27.99
CA GLY A 315 -9.72 -6.48 -28.91
C GLY A 315 -8.52 -7.43 -28.88
N GLU A 316 -8.31 -8.17 -29.96
CA GLU A 316 -7.08 -8.92 -30.20
C GLU A 316 -5.93 -7.92 -30.39
N GLU A 317 -4.91 -7.98 -29.53
CA GLU A 317 -3.61 -7.39 -29.83
C GLU A 317 -2.55 -8.48 -29.70
N SER A 318 -2.07 -8.89 -30.87
CA SER A 318 -1.01 -9.86 -31.10
C SER A 318 0.30 -9.44 -30.43
N VAL A 319 0.71 -10.18 -29.41
CA VAL A 319 2.05 -10.08 -28.81
C VAL A 319 3.00 -11.00 -29.57
N GLN A 320 3.94 -10.42 -30.30
CA GLN A 320 5.11 -11.12 -30.83
C GLN A 320 6.07 -11.46 -29.68
N GLU A 321 6.32 -12.76 -29.48
CA GLU A 321 7.41 -13.24 -28.63
C GLU A 321 8.77 -12.81 -29.21
N GLN A 322 9.58 -12.10 -28.41
CA GLN A 322 11.01 -11.94 -28.65
C GLN A 322 11.81 -12.92 -27.77
N PRO A 323 12.87 -13.56 -28.29
CA PRO A 323 13.72 -14.46 -27.50
C PRO A 323 14.63 -13.70 -26.51
N PRO A 324 15.13 -14.36 -25.47
CA PRO A 324 15.83 -13.71 -24.36
C PRO A 324 17.19 -13.15 -24.79
N THR A 325 17.46 -11.92 -24.38
CA THR A 325 18.76 -11.26 -24.54
C THR A 325 19.74 -11.78 -23.49
N GLU A 326 20.87 -12.32 -23.93
CA GLU A 326 21.99 -12.74 -23.09
C GLU A 326 22.55 -11.55 -22.28
N VAL A 327 22.77 -11.78 -20.99
CA VAL A 327 23.43 -10.85 -20.07
C VAL A 327 24.95 -11.06 -20.19
N PRO A 328 25.77 -10.04 -20.47
CA PRO A 328 27.22 -10.20 -20.43
C PRO A 328 27.71 -10.24 -18.97
N MET A 329 28.48 -11.27 -18.64
CA MET A 329 29.24 -11.37 -17.40
C MET A 329 30.19 -10.18 -17.25
N ALA A 330 30.12 -9.50 -16.11
CA ALA A 330 31.15 -8.53 -15.71
C ALA A 330 32.24 -9.29 -14.93
N ASP A 331 33.44 -9.27 -15.49
CA ASP A 331 34.67 -9.79 -14.92
C ASP A 331 34.99 -9.17 -13.56
N THR A 332 35.36 -10.04 -12.63
CA THR A 332 36.02 -9.74 -11.38
C THR A 332 37.50 -9.43 -11.61
N ALA A 333 37.92 -8.21 -11.29
CA ALA A 333 39.28 -7.84 -10.87
C ALA A 333 39.09 -6.77 -9.77
N GLY A 334 39.62 -6.86 -8.56
CA GLY A 334 40.91 -7.41 -8.17
C GLY A 334 41.93 -6.28 -8.12
N GLU A 335 41.80 -5.37 -7.14
CA GLU A 335 42.87 -4.45 -6.75
C GLU A 335 42.91 -4.31 -5.22
N ASP A 336 43.99 -4.82 -4.65
CA ASP A 336 44.52 -4.51 -3.32
C ASP A 336 44.89 -3.02 -3.23
N TYR A 337 44.55 -2.37 -2.11
CA TYR A 337 45.48 -1.65 -1.20
C TYR A 337 44.73 -1.07 0.00
#